data_AF-A0A3S0DHM2-F1
#
_entry.id   AF-A0A3S0DHM2-F1
#
_cell.length_a   1.000
_cell.length_b   1.000
_cell.length_c   1.000
_cell.angle_alpha   90.00
_cell.angle_beta   90.00
_cell.angle_gamma   90.00
#
_symmetry.space_group_name_H-M   'P 1'
#
loop_
_entity.id
_entity.type
_entity.pdbx_description
1 polymer ?
#
loop_
_entity_poly.entity_id
_entity_poly.type
_entity_poly.pdbx_seq_one_letter_code
_entity_poly.pdbx_strand_id
1 'polypeptide(L)'
;MFSIRFPDRLHLALLAALTQWALAGTAADNHGPTPFTTQTWKHLVGSLPRPSAVVFSTTDCVHCPAVIEGLADDFQHQPKAKRGKLVVVVMDDAAPATILGNAHFQKADRLYVFTGNEQALRYTVSPGWRGLTPFVALLSGKREVRFHTGPLPLEEQRQFLQGR
;
A
#
# COMPACT_ATOMS: atom_id res chain seq x y z
N MET A 1 -33.61 77.34 14.57
CA MET A 1 -32.57 77.68 15.57
C MET A 1 -32.62 76.65 16.68
N PHE A 2 -31.84 75.56 16.57
CA PHE A 2 -31.40 74.72 17.68
C PHE A 2 -30.18 73.93 17.18
N SER A 3 -29.07 74.10 17.90
CA SER A 3 -27.76 73.50 17.68
C SER A 3 -27.37 72.85 19.00
N ILE A 4 -27.01 71.56 19.02
CA ILE A 4 -26.15 70.87 20.00
C ILE A 4 -25.60 69.62 19.25
N ARG A 5 -24.38 69.64 18.73
CA ARG A 5 -23.08 69.20 19.31
C ARG A 5 -22.94 67.69 19.57
N PHE A 6 -22.20 67.04 18.67
CA PHE A 6 -21.47 65.79 18.87
C PHE A 6 -20.29 66.00 19.84
N PRO A 7 -19.84 64.93 20.53
CA PRO A 7 -18.43 64.79 20.84
C PRO A 7 -17.82 63.57 20.14
N ASP A 8 -16.76 63.88 19.39
CA ASP A 8 -15.65 63.02 19.05
C ASP A 8 -15.09 62.30 20.27
N ARG A 9 -14.80 61.01 20.10
CA ARG A 9 -13.62 60.26 20.60
C ARG A 9 -13.97 58.77 20.63
N LEU A 10 -13.49 58.02 19.65
CA LEU A 10 -12.62 56.87 19.93
C LEU A 10 -12.02 56.41 18.59
N HIS A 11 -10.95 57.11 18.25
CA HIS A 11 -9.97 56.69 17.27
C HIS A 11 -9.33 55.36 17.66
N LEU A 12 -9.06 54.54 16.65
CA LEU A 12 -7.89 53.67 16.56
C LEU A 12 -7.72 52.64 17.69
N ALA A 13 -8.32 51.46 17.51
CA ALA A 13 -7.70 50.23 17.99
C ALA A 13 -8.10 49.07 17.08
N LEU A 14 -7.14 48.21 16.79
CA LEU A 14 -7.21 46.95 16.00
C LEU A 14 -7.00 47.07 14.48
N LEU A 15 -5.81 47.53 14.10
CA LEU A 15 -5.16 47.29 12.80
C LEU A 15 -4.04 46.23 12.92
N ALA A 16 -4.28 45.09 13.57
CA ALA A 16 -3.23 44.07 13.73
C ALA A 16 -3.78 42.64 13.82
N ALA A 17 -4.32 42.12 12.73
CA ALA A 17 -4.47 40.69 12.50
C ALA A 17 -4.57 40.47 11.00
N LEU A 18 -3.89 39.47 10.43
CA LEU A 18 -3.66 39.15 9.00
C LEU A 18 -2.21 39.54 8.62
N THR A 19 -1.21 38.67 8.66
CA THR A 19 -1.12 37.45 7.84
C THR A 19 0.17 36.75 8.25
N GLN A 20 0.07 35.73 9.09
CA GLN A 20 1.14 34.76 9.26
C GLN A 20 0.44 33.42 9.26
N TRP A 21 0.56 32.67 8.18
CA TRP A 21 0.41 31.21 8.10
C TRP A 21 0.76 30.80 6.66
N ALA A 22 2.06 30.61 6.41
CA ALA A 22 2.51 29.94 5.19
C ALA A 22 3.86 29.27 5.45
N LEU A 23 3.88 28.28 6.35
CA LEU A 23 4.94 27.27 6.42
C LEU A 23 4.29 25.91 6.74
N ALA A 24 3.42 25.45 5.85
CA ALA A 24 3.16 24.01 5.75
C ALA A 24 4.33 23.42 4.95
N GLY A 25 5.43 23.11 5.65
CA GLY A 25 6.47 22.29 5.08
C GLY A 25 5.87 20.95 4.67
N THR A 26 6.02 20.58 3.40
CA THR A 26 5.73 19.23 2.93
C THR A 26 6.67 18.29 3.66
N ALA A 27 6.17 17.60 4.69
CA ALA A 27 6.88 16.48 5.27
C ALA A 27 7.22 15.53 4.13
N ALA A 28 8.51 15.21 3.97
CA ALA A 28 8.94 14.13 3.11
C ALA A 28 8.17 12.89 3.54
N ASP A 29 7.38 12.35 2.62
CA ASP A 29 6.57 11.16 2.82
C ASP A 29 7.57 10.00 2.95
N ASN A 30 8.02 9.74 4.18
CA ASN A 30 8.81 8.57 4.51
C ASN A 30 7.90 7.37 4.27
N HIS A 31 7.89 6.84 3.04
CA HIS A 31 7.08 5.71 2.61
C HIS A 31 7.56 4.41 3.28
N GLY A 32 7.42 4.33 4.60
CA GLY A 32 7.56 3.10 5.35
C GLY A 32 6.41 2.14 5.02
N PRO A 33 6.55 0.86 5.41
CA PRO A 33 5.47 -0.11 5.29
C PRO A 33 4.18 0.42 5.96
N THR A 34 3.07 0.37 5.23
CA THR A 34 1.77 0.81 5.76
C THR A 34 1.15 -0.31 6.61
N PRO A 35 0.39 0.00 7.68
CA PRO A 35 -0.32 -1.04 8.44
C PRO A 35 -1.31 -1.84 7.58
N PHE A 36 -1.37 -3.14 7.82
CA PHE A 36 -2.27 -4.06 7.14
C PHE A 36 -3.09 -4.85 8.14
N THR A 37 -4.35 -5.07 7.81
CA THR A 37 -5.32 -5.81 8.62
C THR A 37 -6.18 -6.70 7.74
N THR A 38 -6.99 -7.55 8.36
CA THR A 38 -8.02 -8.33 7.66
C THR A 38 -9.04 -7.44 6.92
N GLN A 39 -9.30 -6.23 7.42
CA GLN A 39 -10.16 -5.26 6.73
C GLN A 39 -9.44 -4.62 5.54
N THR A 40 -8.14 -4.34 5.67
CA THR A 40 -7.30 -3.85 4.56
C THR A 40 -7.37 -4.83 3.39
N TRP A 41 -7.24 -6.14 3.66
CA TRP A 41 -7.38 -7.18 2.63
C TRP A 41 -8.71 -7.09 1.87
N LYS A 42 -9.84 -7.04 2.57
CA LYS A 42 -11.18 -7.02 1.96
C LYS A 42 -11.35 -5.83 1.00
N HIS A 43 -10.82 -4.67 1.36
CA HIS A 43 -10.85 -3.48 0.49
C HIS A 43 -9.82 -3.53 -0.64
N LEU A 44 -8.61 -4.04 -0.35
CA LEU A 44 -7.51 -4.06 -1.31
C LEU A 44 -7.89 -4.88 -2.55
N VAL A 45 -8.46 -6.07 -2.37
CA VAL A 45 -8.81 -6.97 -3.48
C VAL A 45 -9.84 -6.34 -4.45
N GLY A 46 -10.75 -5.53 -3.92
CA GLY A 46 -11.76 -4.84 -4.73
C GLY A 46 -11.25 -3.58 -5.42
N SER A 47 -10.14 -3.00 -4.96
CA SER A 47 -9.64 -1.69 -5.41
C SER A 47 -8.39 -1.75 -6.30
N LEU A 48 -7.68 -2.88 -6.31
CA LEU A 48 -6.50 -3.04 -7.16
C LEU A 48 -6.89 -3.09 -8.65
N PRO A 49 -6.10 -2.43 -9.53
CA PRO A 49 -6.25 -2.59 -10.97
C PRO A 49 -5.96 -4.05 -11.35
N ARG A 50 -6.51 -4.52 -12.47
CA ARG A 50 -6.27 -5.90 -12.93
C ARG A 50 -5.46 -5.87 -14.23
N PRO A 51 -4.41 -6.69 -14.36
CA PRO A 51 -3.93 -7.69 -13.38
C PRO A 51 -3.26 -7.06 -12.15
N SER A 52 -3.25 -7.75 -11.01
CA SER A 52 -2.41 -7.41 -9.84
C SER A 52 -2.02 -8.66 -9.07
N ALA A 53 -0.94 -8.56 -8.29
CA ALA A 53 -0.50 -9.61 -7.37
C ALA A 53 -0.34 -9.06 -5.95
N VAL A 54 -0.72 -9.84 -4.96
CA VAL A 54 -0.44 -9.60 -3.54
C VAL A 54 0.39 -10.76 -3.03
N VAL A 55 1.62 -10.49 -2.62
CA VAL A 55 2.53 -11.49 -2.05
C VAL A 55 2.55 -11.32 -0.54
N PHE A 56 2.17 -12.37 0.17
CA PHE A 56 2.35 -12.47 1.61
C PHE A 56 3.70 -13.13 1.91
N SER A 57 4.52 -12.44 2.70
CA SER A 57 5.91 -12.76 2.97
C SER A 57 6.22 -12.63 4.46
N THR A 58 7.36 -13.17 4.86
CA THR A 58 8.07 -12.86 6.11
C THR A 58 9.48 -12.38 5.77
N THR A 59 10.17 -11.75 6.71
CA THR A 59 11.55 -11.25 6.49
C THR A 59 12.58 -12.38 6.43
N ASP A 60 12.26 -13.55 6.99
CA ASP A 60 13.11 -14.76 6.99
C ASP A 60 12.81 -15.72 5.81
N CYS A 61 11.88 -15.36 4.92
CA CYS A 61 11.47 -16.21 3.82
C CYS A 61 12.50 -16.28 2.70
N VAL A 62 13.23 -17.39 2.63
CA VAL A 62 14.29 -17.63 1.62
C VAL A 62 13.78 -17.60 0.18
N HIS A 63 12.54 -18.03 -0.07
CA HIS A 63 11.97 -18.12 -1.42
C HIS A 63 11.21 -16.87 -1.86
N CYS A 64 10.92 -15.95 -0.95
CA CYS A 64 10.14 -14.75 -1.24
C CYS A 64 10.82 -13.76 -2.20
N PRO A 65 12.16 -13.54 -2.13
CA PRO A 65 12.84 -12.65 -3.09
C PRO A 65 12.59 -13.03 -4.55
N ALA A 66 12.75 -14.31 -4.90
CA ALA A 66 12.58 -14.77 -6.27
C ALA A 66 11.15 -14.55 -6.81
N VAL A 67 10.13 -14.75 -5.97
CA VAL A 67 8.73 -14.53 -6.35
C VAL A 67 8.42 -13.04 -6.52
N ILE A 68 8.89 -12.21 -5.60
CA ILE A 68 8.66 -10.76 -5.62
C ILE A 68 9.37 -10.15 -6.83
N GLU A 69 10.62 -10.53 -7.08
CA GLU A 69 11.42 -10.03 -8.20
C GLU A 69 10.86 -10.48 -9.55
N GLY A 70 10.47 -11.76 -9.68
CA GLY A 70 9.87 -12.27 -10.91
C GLY A 70 8.56 -11.57 -11.26
N LEU A 71 7.68 -11.35 -10.27
CA LEU A 71 6.43 -10.61 -10.49
C LEU A 71 6.69 -9.13 -10.82
N ALA A 72 7.65 -8.49 -10.14
CA ALA A 72 8.02 -7.11 -10.41
C ALA A 72 8.55 -6.96 -11.85
N ASP A 73 9.41 -7.88 -12.29
CA ASP A 73 9.96 -7.89 -13.64
C ASP A 73 8.86 -8.05 -14.69
N ASP A 74 7.95 -9.01 -14.52
CA ASP A 74 6.85 -9.20 -15.48
C ASP A 74 5.94 -7.97 -15.56
N PHE A 75 5.61 -7.32 -14.43
CA PHE A 75 4.83 -6.08 -14.46
C PHE A 75 5.59 -4.92 -15.11
N GLN A 76 6.90 -4.82 -14.92
CA GLN A 76 7.73 -3.78 -15.55
C GLN A 76 7.74 -3.92 -17.08
N HIS A 77 7.76 -5.16 -17.59
CA HIS A 77 7.70 -5.47 -19.02
C HIS A 77 6.33 -5.22 -19.67
N GLN A 78 5.27 -4.99 -18.88
CA GLN A 78 3.96 -4.62 -19.43
C GLN A 78 3.95 -3.15 -19.92
N PRO A 79 3.16 -2.85 -20.97
CA PRO A 79 2.88 -1.47 -21.37
C PRO A 79 2.32 -0.69 -20.19
N LYS A 80 2.81 0.55 -19.97
CA LYS A 80 2.41 1.39 -18.82
C LYS A 80 0.89 1.48 -18.62
N ALA A 81 0.12 1.56 -19.70
CA ALA A 81 -1.35 1.65 -19.67
C ALA A 81 -2.06 0.39 -19.18
N LYS A 82 -1.39 -0.77 -19.21
CA LYS A 82 -1.93 -2.07 -18.78
C LYS A 82 -1.16 -2.65 -17.60
N ARG A 83 -0.16 -1.92 -17.09
CA ARG A 83 0.72 -2.39 -16.03
C ARG A 83 -0.08 -2.61 -14.75
N GLY A 84 -0.03 -3.84 -14.28
CA GLY A 84 -0.60 -4.22 -13.00
C GLY A 84 0.11 -3.64 -11.79
N LYS A 85 -0.30 -4.07 -10.59
CA LYS A 85 0.34 -3.68 -9.33
C LYS A 85 0.87 -4.89 -8.57
N LEU A 86 2.09 -4.75 -8.05
CA LEU A 86 2.68 -5.67 -7.09
C LEU A 86 2.54 -5.10 -5.68
N VAL A 87 1.80 -5.80 -4.84
CA VAL A 87 1.68 -5.50 -3.42
C VAL A 87 2.41 -6.56 -2.63
N VAL A 88 3.18 -6.16 -1.62
CA VAL A 88 3.79 -7.08 -0.66
C VAL A 88 3.28 -6.80 0.74
N VAL A 89 2.89 -7.85 1.46
CA VAL A 89 2.48 -7.82 2.86
C VAL A 89 3.46 -8.65 3.67
N VAL A 90 4.20 -8.00 4.57
CA VAL A 90 5.13 -8.63 5.50
C VAL A 90 4.39 -8.98 6.79
N MET A 91 4.44 -10.23 7.23
CA MET A 91 3.54 -10.76 8.27
C MET A 91 4.14 -10.93 9.66
N ASP A 92 5.46 -10.93 9.77
CA ASP A 92 6.22 -11.30 10.96
C ASP A 92 6.49 -10.11 11.91
N ASP A 93 5.67 -9.05 11.84
CA ASP A 93 5.76 -7.84 12.69
C ASP A 93 7.18 -7.23 12.74
N ALA A 94 7.93 -7.36 11.63
CA ALA A 94 9.27 -6.85 11.56
C ALA A 94 9.28 -5.31 11.59
N ALA A 95 10.27 -4.75 12.28
CA ALA A 95 10.45 -3.30 12.32
C ALA A 95 10.63 -2.73 10.90
N PRO A 96 10.09 -1.53 10.60
CA PRO A 96 10.21 -0.90 9.28
C PRO A 96 11.64 -0.86 8.74
N ALA A 97 12.64 -0.59 9.58
CA ALA A 97 14.04 -0.57 9.16
C ALA A 97 14.53 -1.94 8.66
N THR A 98 14.12 -3.04 9.29
CA THR A 98 14.44 -4.41 8.86
C THR A 98 13.81 -4.70 7.51
N ILE A 99 12.55 -4.31 7.31
CA ILE A 99 11.84 -4.51 6.04
C ILE A 99 12.52 -3.68 4.94
N LEU A 100 12.76 -2.39 5.17
CA LEU A 100 13.34 -1.50 4.17
C LEU A 100 14.80 -1.85 3.82
N GLY A 101 15.54 -2.48 4.75
CA GLY A 101 16.87 -3.02 4.51
C GLY A 101 16.92 -4.18 3.51
N ASN A 102 15.79 -4.81 3.21
CA ASN A 102 15.70 -5.91 2.24
C ASN A 102 15.29 -5.39 0.84
N ALA A 103 16.23 -5.46 -0.11
CA ALA A 103 16.08 -4.87 -1.45
C ALA A 103 14.86 -5.39 -2.24
N HIS A 104 14.48 -6.65 -2.05
CA HIS A 104 13.35 -7.25 -2.78
C HIS A 104 12.01 -6.60 -2.39
N PHE A 105 11.81 -6.17 -1.13
CA PHE A 105 10.58 -5.48 -0.73
C PHE A 105 10.42 -4.11 -1.38
N GLN A 106 11.51 -3.47 -1.80
CA GLN A 106 11.49 -2.18 -2.51
C GLN A 106 10.99 -2.32 -3.96
N LYS A 107 10.84 -3.54 -4.48
CA LYS A 107 10.27 -3.80 -5.81
C LYS A 107 8.74 -3.71 -5.84
N ALA A 108 8.09 -3.69 -4.68
CA ALA A 108 6.65 -3.58 -4.58
C ALA A 108 6.16 -2.16 -4.91
N ASP A 109 5.02 -2.05 -5.60
CA ASP A 109 4.32 -0.77 -5.75
C ASP A 109 3.71 -0.31 -4.42
N ARG A 110 3.35 -1.25 -3.55
CA ARG A 110 2.83 -1.01 -2.20
C ARG A 110 3.40 -2.03 -1.24
N LEU A 111 3.94 -1.53 -0.13
CA LEU A 111 4.51 -2.34 0.92
C LEU A 111 3.71 -2.17 2.20
N TYR A 112 3.30 -3.29 2.77
CA TYR A 112 2.48 -3.37 3.96
C TYR A 112 3.17 -4.20 5.04
N VAL A 113 2.89 -3.86 6.30
CA VAL A 113 3.24 -4.69 7.46
C VAL A 113 1.96 -5.08 8.18
N PHE A 114 1.77 -6.38 8.38
CA PHE A 114 0.68 -6.91 9.18
C PHE A 114 1.16 -7.12 10.61
N THR A 115 0.38 -6.63 11.55
CA THR A 115 0.56 -6.87 12.98
C THR A 115 -0.74 -7.48 13.53
N GLY A 116 -0.63 -8.60 14.25
CA GLY A 116 -1.77 -9.26 14.87
C GLY A 116 -1.87 -10.76 14.62
N ASN A 117 -3.10 -11.29 14.62
CA ASN A 117 -3.34 -12.73 14.52
C ASN A 117 -3.18 -13.24 13.08
N GLU A 118 -2.03 -13.86 12.79
CA GLU A 118 -1.72 -14.43 11.48
C GLU A 118 -2.71 -15.51 11.03
N GLN A 119 -3.23 -16.34 11.94
CA GLN A 119 -4.20 -17.37 11.58
C GLN A 119 -5.52 -16.76 11.12
N ALA A 120 -5.98 -15.70 11.79
CA ALA A 120 -7.17 -14.96 11.39
C ALA A 120 -6.97 -14.27 10.03
N LEU A 121 -5.79 -13.72 9.78
CA LEU A 121 -5.44 -13.19 8.47
C LEU A 121 -5.45 -14.28 7.40
N ARG A 122 -4.74 -15.39 7.63
CA ARG A 122 -4.64 -16.51 6.69
C ARG A 122 -6.02 -17.04 6.31
N TYR A 123 -6.87 -17.30 7.30
CA TYR A 123 -8.25 -17.74 7.07
C TYR A 123 -9.07 -16.72 6.27
N THR A 124 -8.90 -15.42 6.55
CA THR A 124 -9.59 -14.34 5.82
C THR A 124 -9.11 -14.20 4.38
N VAL A 125 -7.81 -14.43 4.12
CA VAL A 125 -7.21 -14.39 2.79
C VAL A 125 -7.61 -15.61 1.99
N SER A 126 -7.35 -16.80 2.52
CA SER A 126 -7.71 -18.08 1.92
C SER A 126 -7.78 -19.15 3.02
N PRO A 127 -8.96 -19.75 3.26
CA PRO A 127 -9.10 -20.84 4.23
C PRO A 127 -8.18 -22.05 3.95
N GLY A 128 -7.71 -22.20 2.70
CA GLY A 128 -6.76 -23.25 2.31
C GLY A 128 -5.30 -22.94 2.63
N TRP A 129 -4.97 -21.72 3.05
CA TRP A 129 -3.58 -21.32 3.30
C TRP A 129 -3.02 -21.98 4.56
N ARG A 130 -1.97 -22.78 4.38
CA ARG A 130 -1.32 -23.56 5.44
C ARG A 130 -0.19 -22.83 6.18
N GLY A 131 -0.08 -21.51 5.99
CA GLY A 131 0.92 -20.67 6.65
C GLY A 131 2.31 -20.64 5.99
N LEU A 132 2.49 -21.33 4.86
CA LEU A 132 3.72 -21.25 4.07
C LEU A 132 3.85 -19.90 3.35
N THR A 133 5.05 -19.35 3.31
CA THR A 133 5.43 -18.18 2.53
C THR A 133 6.46 -18.57 1.44
N PRO A 134 6.46 -17.91 0.27
CA PRO A 134 5.51 -16.88 -0.16
C PRO A 134 4.13 -17.48 -0.45
N PHE A 135 3.08 -16.73 -0.08
CA PHE A 135 1.71 -17.03 -0.50
C PHE A 135 1.23 -15.91 -1.40
N VAL A 136 0.81 -16.25 -2.61
CA VAL A 136 0.53 -15.29 -3.68
C VAL A 136 -0.95 -15.30 -3.99
N ALA A 137 -1.58 -14.14 -3.92
CA ALA A 137 -2.90 -13.90 -4.46
C ALA A 137 -2.76 -13.19 -5.81
N LEU A 138 -3.21 -13.84 -6.86
CA LEU A 138 -3.21 -13.35 -8.23
C LEU A 138 -4.63 -12.87 -8.61
N LEU A 139 -4.80 -11.57 -8.84
CA LEU A 139 -6.06 -10.92 -9.22
C LEU A 139 -6.16 -10.65 -10.74
N SER A 140 -6.79 -11.54 -11.52
CA SER A 140 -6.98 -11.38 -12.98
C SER A 140 -8.45 -11.16 -13.34
N GLY A 141 -8.72 -10.61 -14.52
CA GLY A 141 -10.06 -10.62 -15.13
C GLY A 141 -11.22 -10.10 -14.26
N LYS A 142 -12.44 -10.60 -14.49
CA LYS A 142 -13.69 -9.96 -14.02
C LYS A 142 -13.98 -10.03 -12.51
N ARG A 143 -13.25 -10.83 -11.71
CA ARG A 143 -13.25 -10.78 -10.22
C ARG A 143 -12.49 -11.92 -9.54
N GLU A 144 -12.00 -12.90 -10.28
CA GLU A 144 -11.35 -14.07 -9.72
C GLU A 144 -10.04 -13.71 -8.99
N VAL A 145 -9.77 -14.44 -7.91
CA VAL A 145 -8.50 -14.42 -7.18
C VAL A 145 -8.00 -15.85 -7.15
N ARG A 146 -6.84 -16.10 -7.74
CA ARG A 146 -6.16 -17.41 -7.69
C ARG A 146 -5.07 -17.36 -6.64
N PHE A 147 -4.96 -18.40 -5.83
CA PHE A 147 -3.99 -18.49 -4.75
C PHE A 147 -2.93 -19.54 -5.05
N HIS A 148 -1.67 -19.19 -4.82
CA HIS A 148 -0.53 -20.07 -5.04
C HIS A 148 0.42 -20.02 -3.84
N THR A 149 1.06 -21.14 -3.55
CA THR A 149 2.12 -21.22 -2.53
C THR A 149 3.44 -21.45 -3.25
N GLY A 150 4.46 -20.65 -2.93
CA GLY A 150 5.75 -20.74 -3.60
C GLY A 150 5.78 -20.06 -4.97
N PRO A 151 6.86 -20.29 -5.75
CA PRO A 151 6.98 -19.75 -7.09
C PRO A 151 5.95 -20.37 -8.03
N LEU A 152 5.32 -19.52 -8.85
CA LEU A 152 4.52 -19.99 -9.97
C LEU A 152 5.45 -20.46 -11.11
N PRO A 153 5.08 -21.52 -11.84
CA PRO A 153 5.69 -21.78 -13.14
C PRO A 153 5.59 -20.52 -14.02
N LEU A 154 6.70 -20.12 -14.64
CA LEU A 154 6.81 -18.84 -15.36
C LEU A 154 5.71 -18.65 -16.43
N GLU A 155 5.33 -19.73 -17.11
CA GLU A 155 4.27 -19.68 -18.13
C GLU A 155 2.90 -19.38 -17.51
N GLU A 156 2.56 -20.01 -16.38
CA GLU A 156 1.29 -19.77 -15.68
C GLU A 156 1.23 -18.34 -15.16
N GLN A 157 2.34 -17.84 -14.60
CA GLN A 157 2.48 -16.45 -14.18
C GLN A 157 2.21 -15.49 -15.35
N ARG A 158 2.84 -15.73 -16.51
CA ARG A 158 2.66 -14.88 -17.69
C ARG A 158 1.26 -14.94 -18.27
N GLN A 159 0.65 -16.11 -18.35
CA GLN A 159 -0.73 -16.28 -18.81
C GLN A 159 -1.69 -15.47 -17.95
N PHE A 160 -1.56 -15.63 -16.63
CA PHE A 160 -2.33 -14.89 -15.65
C PHE A 160 -2.19 -13.36 -15.84
N LEU A 161 -0.96 -12.89 -16.00
CA LEU A 161 -0.64 -11.47 -16.16
C LEU A 161 -1.15 -10.88 -17.48
N GLN A 162 -1.43 -11.72 -18.47
CA GLN A 162 -2.07 -11.29 -19.73
C GLN A 162 -3.60 -11.26 -19.63
N GLY A 163 -4.17 -11.59 -18.47
CA GLY A 163 -5.61 -11.66 -18.27
C GLY A 163 -6.26 -12.84 -19.00
N ARG A 164 -5.47 -13.89 -19.30
CA ARG A 164 -5.92 -15.15 -19.87
C ARG A 164 -6.15 -16.20 -18.78
#